data_AF-A0A1V4PNE5-F1
#
_entry.id   AF-A0A1V4PNE5-F1
#
_cell.length_a   1.000
_cell.length_b   1.000
_cell.length_c   1.000
_cell.angle_alpha   90.00
_cell.angle_beta   90.00
_cell.angle_gamma   90.00
#
_symmetry.space_group_name_H-M   'P 1'
#
loop_
_entity.id
_entity.type
_entity.pdbx_description
1 polymer ?
#
loop_
_entity_poly.entity_id
_entity_poly.type
_entity_poly.pdbx_seq_one_letter_code
_entity_poly.pdbx_strand_id
1 'polypeptide(L)' 'MRTLHLPNVPDEVMERLERLARAAGTSVEAVAIRELDAATRRVDNSSLVATLPHLGLSTDAIVGTVDVDRR' A
#
# COMPACT_ATOMS: atom_id res chain seq x y z
N MET A 1 5.56 7.07 22.47
CA MET A 1 4.55 6.50 21.55
C MET A 1 3.24 7.23 21.77
N ARG A 2 2.46 7.47 20.71
CA ARG A 2 1.12 8.09 20.82
C ARG A 2 0.07 7.01 20.60
N THR A 3 -1.03 7.07 21.34
CA THR A 3 -2.15 6.14 21.21
C THR A 3 -3.22 6.75 20.31
N LEU A 4 -3.67 5.99 19.32
CA LEU A 4 -4.81 6.32 18.46
C LEU A 4 -5.98 5.42 18.84
N HIS A 5 -7.09 6.01 19.27
CA HIS A 5 -8.32 5.27 19.51
C HIS A 5 -9.23 5.41 18.29
N LEU A 6 -9.65 4.29 17.72
CA LEU A 6 -10.55 4.24 16.57
C LEU A 6 -11.93 3.74 17.02
N PRO A 7 -12.87 4.65 17.35
CA PRO A 7 -14.24 4.26 17.65
C PRO A 7 -15.01 3.96 16.36
N ASN A 8 -16.01 3.07 16.44
CA ASN A 8 -16.96 2.77 15.37
C ASN A 8 -16.32 2.25 14.07
N VAL A 9 -15.35 1.32 14.20
CA VAL A 9 -14.77 0.65 13.02
C VAL A 9 -15.86 -0.22 12.36
N PRO A 10 -16.12 -0.08 11.04
CA PRO A 10 -17.10 -0.92 10.36
C PRO A 10 -16.77 -2.40 10.47
N ASP A 11 -17.78 -3.25 10.65
CA ASP A 11 -17.61 -4.70 10.84
C ASP A 11 -16.81 -5.33 9.69
N GLU A 12 -17.09 -4.94 8.45
CA GLU A 12 -16.37 -5.44 7.28
C GLU A 12 -14.87 -5.12 7.29
N VAL A 13 -14.48 -4.00 7.92
CA VAL A 13 -13.07 -3.62 8.07
C VAL A 13 -12.44 -4.48 9.16
N MET A 14 -13.12 -4.67 10.28
CA MET A 14 -12.66 -5.55 11.35
C MET A 14 -12.47 -6.98 10.85
N GLU A 15 -13.42 -7.54 10.11
CA GLU A 15 -13.32 -8.89 9.53
C GLU A 15 -12.10 -9.04 8.61
N ARG A 16 -11.81 -8.03 7.78
CA ARG A 16 -10.61 -8.02 6.93
C ARG A 16 -9.35 -7.98 7.76
N LEU A 17 -9.27 -7.12 8.77
CA LEU A 17 -8.11 -7.02 9.66
C LEU A 17 -7.87 -8.33 10.42
N GLU A 18 -8.93 -8.98 10.91
CA GLU A 18 -8.81 -10.28 11.57
C GLU A 18 -8.32 -11.39 10.63
N ARG A 19 -8.80 -11.42 9.39
CA ARG A 19 -8.29 -12.38 8.39
C ARG A 19 -6.81 -12.18 8.12
N LEU A 20 -6.37 -10.93 8.00
CA LEU A 20 -4.96 -10.58 7.82
C LEU A 20 -4.13 -10.95 9.05
N ALA A 21 -4.66 -10.72 10.26
CA ALA A 21 -3.99 -11.05 11.51
C ALA A 21 -3.81 -12.57 11.67
N ARG A 22 -4.86 -13.34 11.36
CA ARG A 22 -4.82 -14.81 11.32
C ARG A 22 -3.79 -15.32 10.32
N ALA A 23 -3.77 -14.77 9.09
CA ALA A 23 -2.81 -15.17 8.06
C ALA A 23 -1.35 -14.84 8.44
N ALA A 24 -1.13 -13.74 9.16
CA ALA A 24 0.20 -13.29 9.56
C ALA A 24 0.64 -13.81 10.95
N GLY A 25 -0.20 -14.58 11.65
CA GLY A 25 0.10 -15.07 13.01
C GLY A 25 0.35 -13.95 14.03
N THR A 26 -0.33 -12.81 13.89
CA THR A 26 -0.12 -11.61 14.72
C THR A 26 -1.45 -11.04 15.22
N SER A 27 -1.42 -9.96 16.02
CA SER A 27 -2.63 -9.32 16.53
C SER A 27 -3.28 -8.40 15.49
N VAL A 28 -4.60 -8.21 15.62
CA VAL A 28 -5.37 -7.24 14.80
C VAL A 28 -4.80 -5.83 14.93
N GLU A 29 -4.40 -5.44 16.14
CA GLU A 29 -3.77 -4.14 16.39
C GLU A 29 -2.43 -3.99 15.65
N ALA A 30 -1.58 -5.02 15.67
CA ALA A 30 -0.31 -4.99 14.93
C ALA A 30 -0.53 -4.89 13.42
N VAL A 31 -1.54 -5.58 12.88
CA VAL A 31 -1.96 -5.42 11.49
C VAL A 31 -2.45 -3.99 11.24
N ALA A 32 -3.34 -3.46 12.07
CA ALA A 32 -3.90 -2.12 11.91
C ALA A 32 -2.79 -1.05 11.89
N ILE A 33 -1.83 -1.12 12.82
CA ILE A 33 -0.67 -0.22 12.86
C ILE A 33 0.16 -0.34 11.57
N ARG A 34 0.44 -1.57 11.11
CA ARG A 34 1.20 -1.80 9.88
C ARG A 34 0.48 -1.23 8.65
N GLU A 35 -0.82 -1.45 8.54
CA GLU A 35 -1.59 -0.94 7.41
C GLU A 35 -1.72 0.60 7.45
N LEU A 36 -1.87 1.19 8.63
CA LEU A 36 -1.85 2.65 8.80
C LEU A 36 -0.49 3.24 8.40
N ASP A 37 0.62 2.63 8.81
CA ASP A 37 1.97 3.04 8.40
C ASP A 37 2.16 2.93 6.89
N ALA A 38 1.71 1.83 6.28
CA ALA A 38 1.75 1.68 4.83
C ALA A 38 0.89 2.71 4.12
N ALA A 39 -0.29 3.04 4.66
CA ALA A 39 -1.20 4.04 4.08
C ALA A 39 -0.60 5.45 4.15
N THR A 40 0.00 5.84 5.27
CA THR A 40 0.61 7.17 5.42
C THR A 40 1.82 7.36 4.51
N ARG A 41 2.66 6.33 4.32
CA ARG A 41 3.78 6.40 3.36
C ARG A 41 3.33 6.70 1.93
N ARG A 42 2.15 6.22 1.53
CA ARG A 42 1.61 6.46 0.17
C ARG A 42 1.18 7.90 -0.05
N VAL A 43 0.89 8.66 1.01
CA VAL A 43 0.49 10.06 0.89
C VAL A 43 1.61 10.88 0.25
N ASP A 44 2.86 10.59 0.59
CA ASP A 44 4.03 11.29 0.07
C ASP A 44 4.49 10.77 -1.30
N ASN A 45 3.91 9.67 -1.80
CA ASN A 45 4.33 9.08 -3.07
C ASN A 45 4.13 10.03 -4.25
N SER A 46 3.05 10.82 -4.27
CA SER A 46 2.81 11.76 -5.36
C SER A 46 3.89 12.85 -5.42
N SER A 47 4.25 13.38 -4.25
CA SER A 47 5.35 14.34 -4.11
C SER A 47 6.70 13.72 -4.45
N LEU A 48 6.95 12.48 -4.02
CA LEU A 48 8.17 11.75 -4.33
C LEU A 48 8.29 11.41 -5.82
N VAL A 49 7.20 11.02 -6.48
CA VAL A 49 7.17 10.78 -7.93
C VAL A 49 7.47 12.08 -8.68
N ALA A 50 6.97 13.23 -8.18
CA ALA A 50 7.25 14.52 -8.79
C ALA A 50 8.72 14.96 -8.68
N THR A 51 9.53 14.39 -7.77
CA THR A 51 10.98 14.69 -7.69
C THR A 51 11.83 13.79 -8.58
N LEU A 52 11.27 12.73 -9.16
CA LEU A 52 12.02 11.82 -10.02
C LEU A 52 12.39 12.49 -11.34
N PRO A 53 13.63 12.27 -11.85
CA PRO A 53 14.02 12.79 -13.15
C PRO A 53 13.18 12.13 -14.25
N HIS A 54 12.77 12.93 -15.22
CA HIS A 54 12.08 12.42 -16.39
C HIS A 54 13.05 11.58 -17.24
N LEU A 55 12.78 10.28 -17.39
CA LEU A 55 13.66 9.35 -18.09
C LEU A 55 13.55 9.41 -19.61
N GLY A 56 12.56 10.12 -20.16
CA GLY A 56 12.35 10.24 -21.61
C GLY A 56 11.81 8.97 -22.26
N LEU A 57 11.33 8.00 -21.47
CA LEU A 57 10.75 6.77 -21.97
C LEU A 57 9.31 7.04 -22.45
N SER A 58 9.03 6.71 -23.72
CA SER A 58 7.67 6.76 -24.23
C SER A 58 6.88 5.54 -23.75
N THR A 59 5.57 5.71 -23.57
CA THR A 59 4.67 4.60 -23.24
C THR A 59 4.77 3.47 -24.26
N ASP A 60 4.88 3.81 -25.55
CA ASP A 60 4.99 2.83 -26.64
C ASP A 60 6.25 1.95 -26.52
N ALA A 61 7.38 2.53 -26.10
CA ALA A 61 8.62 1.77 -25.88
C ALA A 61 8.48 0.78 -24.72
N ILE A 62 7.77 1.17 -23.65
CA ILE A 62 7.51 0.31 -22.49
C ILE A 62 6.61 -0.86 -22.89
N VAL A 63 5.49 -0.58 -23.57
CA VAL A 63 4.54 -1.61 -24.03
C VAL A 63 5.21 -2.58 -24.98
N GLY A 64 5.98 -2.08 -25.96
CA GLY A 64 6.71 -2.93 -26.89
C GLY A 64 7.69 -3.88 -26.21
N THR A 65 8.36 -3.45 -25.14
CA THR A 65 9.27 -4.31 -24.36
C THR A 65 8.52 -5.41 -23.61
N VAL A 66 7.40 -5.06 -22.96
CA VAL A 66 6.56 -6.04 -22.23
C VAL A 66 6.00 -7.11 -23.16
N ASP A 67 5.59 -6.73 -24.38
CA ASP A 67 5.04 -7.67 -25.35
C ASP A 67 6.10 -8.61 -25.93
N VAL A 68 7.37 -8.19 -26.00
CA VAL A 68 8.51 -9.05 -26.38
C VAL A 68 8.79 -10.09 -25.30
N ASP A 69 8.80 -9.70 -24.01
CA ASP A 69 9.06 -10.62 -22.88
C ASP A 69 7.96 -11.68 -22.66
N ARG A 70 6.75 -11.44 -23.16
CA ARG A 70 5.62 -12.39 -23.04
C ARG A 70 5.59 -13.47 -24.11
N ARG A 71 6.49 -13.43 -25.11
CA ARG A 71 6.59 -14.42 -26.19
C ARG A 71 7.69 -15.44 -25.90
#